data_AF-A0A494ZAC1-F1
#
_entry.id   AF-A0A494ZAC1-F1
#
_cell.length_a   1.000
_cell.length_b   1.000
_cell.length_c   1.000
_cell.angle_alpha   90.00
_cell.angle_beta   90.00
_cell.angle_gamma   90.00
#
_symmetry.space_group_name_H-M   'P 1'
#
loop_
_entity.id
_entity.type
_entity.pdbx_description
1 polymer ?
#
loop_
_entity_poly.entity_id
_entity_poly.type
_entity_poly.pdbx_seq_one_letter_code
_entity_poly.pdbx_strand_id
1 'polypeptide(L)' 'MKWIAGFMIVVIVILMVIIEWQKMSRQMKREKTAFIVLVISGVILAYLLLLFPDVPGPTQLIDAVYRPITNILKSWITER' A
#
# COMPACT_ATOMS: atom_id res chain seq x y z
N MET A 1 -4.14 11.75 -14.87
CA MET A 1 -2.97 11.67 -13.97
C MET A 1 -2.78 10.27 -13.34
N LYS A 2 -3.84 9.62 -12.82
CA LYS A 2 -3.77 8.26 -12.22
C LYS A 2 -3.19 7.15 -13.13
N TRP A 3 -3.43 7.23 -14.44
CA TRP A 3 -2.91 6.26 -15.42
C TRP A 3 -1.38 6.29 -15.59
N ILE A 4 -0.76 7.47 -15.46
CA ILE A 4 0.70 7.62 -15.51
C ILE A 4 1.36 6.99 -14.27
N ALA A 5 0.73 7.17 -13.10
CA ALA A 5 1.20 6.53 -11.87
C ALA A 5 1.15 5.00 -11.96
N GLY A 6 0.07 4.44 -12.51
CA GLY A 6 -0.03 3.00 -12.77
C GLY A 6 1.07 2.50 -13.72
N PHE A 7 1.33 3.22 -14.81
CA PHE A 7 2.38 2.85 -15.77
C PHE A 7 3.78 2.92 -15.16
N MET A 8 4.08 3.94 -14.35
CA MET A 8 5.34 4.06 -13.62
C MET A 8 5.59 2.91 -12.64
N ILE A 9 4.56 2.49 -11.90
CA ILE A 9 4.65 1.36 -10.97
C ILE A 9 5.00 0.08 -11.73
N VAL A 10 4.35 -0.18 -12.87
CA VAL A 10 4.62 -1.36 -13.70
C VAL A 10 6.05 -1.34 -14.22
N VAL A 11 6.54 -0.19 -14.70
CA VAL A 11 7.92 -0.03 -15.19
C VAL A 11 8.94 -0.31 -14.09
N ILE A 12 8.74 0.25 -12.89
CA ILE A 12 9.64 0.04 -11.74
C ILE A 12 9.65 -1.43 -11.32
N VAL A 13 8.48 -2.07 -11.24
CA VAL A 13 8.37 -3.49 -10.90
C VAL A 13 9.10 -4.36 -11.92
N ILE A 14 8.95 -4.08 -13.22
CA ILE A 14 9.65 -4.82 -14.29
C ILE A 14 11.17 -4.66 -14.15
N LEU A 15 11.66 -3.43 -13.94
CA LEU A 15 13.09 -3.15 -13.71
C LEU A 15 13.61 -3.92 -12.50
N MET A 16 12.88 -3.89 -11.39
CA MET A 16 13.23 -4.59 -10.16
C MET A 16 13.32 -6.11 -10.41
N VAL A 17 12.31 -6.69 -11.07
CA VAL A 17 12.28 -8.11 -11.43
C VAL A 17 13.47 -8.49 -12.32
N ILE A 18 13.81 -7.69 -13.34
CA ILE A 18 14.92 -7.99 -14.25
C ILE A 18 16.27 -7.95 -13.51
N ILE A 19 16.49 -6.93 -12.67
CA ILE A 19 17.73 -6.78 -11.91
C ILE A 19 17.88 -7.93 -10.91
N GLU A 20 16.83 -8.21 -10.13
CA GLU A 20 16.84 -9.29 -9.14
C GLU A 20 17.01 -10.66 -9.81
N TRP A 21 16.36 -10.87 -10.96
CA TRP A 21 16.45 -12.11 -11.73
C TRP A 21 17.84 -12.33 -12.35
N GLN A 22 18.50 -11.26 -12.81
CA GLN A 22 19.89 -11.33 -13.29
C GLN A 22 20.87 -11.59 -12.16
N LYS A 23 20.62 -11.03 -10.97
CA LYS A 23 21.50 -11.18 -9.80
C LYS A 23 21.30 -12.52 -9.08
N MET A 24 20.12 -13.12 -9.18
CA MET A 24 19.78 -14.40 -8.54
C MET A 24 20.37 -15.59 -9.33
N SER A 25 21.34 -16.28 -8.72
CA SER A 25 21.93 -17.48 -9.33
C SER A 25 20.86 -18.57 -9.59
N ARG A 26 20.98 -19.27 -10.71
CA ARG A 26 19.98 -20.23 -11.24
C ARG A 26 19.64 -21.38 -10.26
N GLN A 27 20.43 -21.58 -9.20
CA GLN A 27 20.25 -22.62 -8.19
C GLN A 27 19.34 -22.23 -7.02
N MET A 28 19.04 -20.94 -6.79
CA MET A 28 18.30 -20.49 -5.60
C MET A 28 16.77 -20.46 -5.83
N LYS A 29 16.18 -21.64 -6.04
CA LYS A 29 14.73 -21.79 -6.36
C LYS A 29 13.82 -21.25 -5.24
N ARG A 30 14.21 -21.37 -3.97
CA ARG A 30 13.43 -20.89 -2.81
C ARG A 30 13.32 -19.38 -2.75
N GLU A 31 14.41 -18.66 -3.03
CA GLU A 31 14.41 -17.20 -3.01
C GLU A 31 13.62 -16.61 -4.18
N LYS A 32 13.63 -17.26 -5.35
CA LYS A 32 12.77 -16.87 -6.47
C LYS A 32 11.29 -16.92 -6.10
N THR A 33 10.85 -17.94 -5.36
CA THR A 33 9.46 -18.03 -4.91
C THR A 33 9.11 -16.92 -3.94
N ALA A 34 9.97 -16.64 -2.94
CA ALA A 34 9.73 -15.54 -1.99
C ALA A 34 9.66 -14.18 -2.69
N PHE A 35 10.56 -13.94 -3.65
CA PHE A 35 10.57 -12.72 -4.46
C PHE A 35 9.29 -12.58 -5.29
N ILE A 36 8.86 -13.64 -5.97
CA ILE A 36 7.62 -13.62 -6.77
C ILE A 36 6.40 -13.31 -5.88
N VAL A 37 6.32 -13.93 -4.70
CA VAL A 37 5.21 -13.69 -3.76
C VAL A 37 5.20 -12.22 -3.28
N LEU A 38 6.37 -11.66 -2.97
CA LEU A 38 6.53 -10.25 -2.59
C LEU A 38 6.17 -9.28 -3.72
N VAL A 39 6.59 -9.58 -4.96
CA VAL A 39 6.25 -8.76 -6.12
C VAL A 39 4.75 -8.80 -6.39
N ILE A 40 4.14 -9.99 -6.38
CA ILE A 40 2.70 -10.15 -6.59
C ILE A 40 1.92 -9.40 -5.50
N SER A 41 2.29 -9.54 -4.23
CA SER A 41 1.62 -8.84 -3.14
C SER A 41 1.75 -7.32 -3.28
N GLY A 42 2.93 -6.81 -3.65
CA GLY A 42 3.15 -5.39 -3.91
C GLY A 42 2.34 -4.85 -5.09
N VAL A 43 2.24 -5.61 -6.18
CA VAL A 43 1.44 -5.23 -7.36
C VAL A 43 -0.05 -5.22 -7.02
N ILE A 44 -0.55 -6.22 -6.29
CA ILE A 44 -1.94 -6.25 -5.82
C ILE A 44 -2.23 -5.03 -4.95
N LEU A 45 -1.34 -4.73 -4.00
CA LEU A 45 -1.49 -3.58 -3.10
C LEU A 45 -1.51 -2.25 -3.87
N ALA A 46 -0.63 -2.10 -4.86
CA ALA A 46 -0.55 -0.92 -5.71
C ALA A 46 -1.81 -0.74 -6.58
N TYR A 47 -2.31 -1.82 -7.17
CA TYR A 47 -3.57 -1.79 -7.92
C TYR A 47 -4.77 -1.50 -7.04
N LEU A 48 -4.80 -2.04 -5.82
CA LEU A 48 -5.86 -1.77 -4.84
C LEU A 48 -5.91 -0.28 -4.48
N LEU A 49 -4.75 0.35 -4.26
CA LEU A 49 -4.65 1.81 -4.07
C LEU A 49 -5.08 2.61 -5.32
N LEU A 50 -4.83 2.09 -6.52
CA LEU A 50 -5.20 2.78 -7.75
C LEU A 50 -6.72 2.76 -7.99
N LEU A 51 -7.37 1.62 -7.70
CA LEU A 51 -8.81 1.39 -7.85
C LEU A 51 -9.62 2.03 -6.71
N PHE A 52 -9.08 2.01 -5.48
CA PHE A 52 -9.64 2.66 -4.31
C PHE A 52 -8.71 3.77 -3.82
N PRO A 53 -8.61 4.90 -4.52
CA PRO A 53 -7.76 6.02 -4.13
C PRO A 53 -8.21 6.67 -2.81
N ASP A 54 -9.48 6.47 -2.44
CA ASP A 54 -10.08 6.89 -1.18
C ASP A 54 -10.24 5.72 -0.19
N VAL A 55 -9.37 4.69 -0.25
CA VAL A 55 -9.27 3.80 0.91
C VAL A 55 -8.95 4.67 2.13
N PRO A 56 -9.78 4.65 3.18
CA PRO A 56 -9.55 5.49 4.32
C PRO A 56 -8.19 5.14 4.89
N GLY A 57 -7.27 6.10 4.81
CA GLY A 57 -5.92 5.89 5.30
C GLY A 57 -5.97 5.47 6.77
N PRO A 58 -4.90 4.86 7.31
CA PRO A 58 -4.82 4.53 8.73
C PRO A 58 -5.10 5.76 9.62
N THR A 59 -4.81 6.97 9.13
CA THR A 59 -5.16 8.25 9.76
C THR A 59 -6.67 8.48 9.86
N GLN A 60 -7.44 8.10 8.85
CA GLN A 60 -8.92 8.18 8.89
C GLN A 60 -9.53 7.11 9.79
N LEU A 61 -8.85 5.97 9.97
CA LEU A 61 -9.22 4.99 10.99
C LEU A 61 -9.00 5.55 12.40
N ILE A 62 -7.90 6.27 12.61
CA ILE A 62 -7.66 7.00 13.86
C ILE A 62 -8.78 8.02 14.09
N ASP A 63 -9.15 8.82 13.08
CA ASP A 63 -10.28 9.76 13.20
C ASP A 63 -11.60 9.07 13.51
N ALA A 64 -11.87 7.88 12.96
CA ALA A 64 -13.07 7.11 13.27
C ALA A 64 -13.10 6.64 14.74
N VAL A 65 -11.94 6.26 15.29
CA VAL A 65 -11.79 5.85 16.70
C VAL A 65 -11.86 7.05 17.65
N TYR A 66 -11.30 8.20 17.26
CA TYR A 66 -11.22 9.40 18.12
C TYR A 66 -12.43 10.34 18.00
N ARG A 67 -13.24 10.24 16.93
CA ARG A 67 -14.52 10.97 16.78
C ARG A 67 -15.47 10.85 17.99
N PRO A 68 -15.75 9.66 18.53
CA PRO A 68 -16.65 9.56 19.68
C PRO A 68 -16.09 10.27 20.93
N ILE A 69 -14.79 10.18 21.17
CA ILE A 69 -14.12 10.80 22.32
C ILE A 69 -14.15 12.32 22.20
N THR A 70 -13.86 12.85 21.02
CA THR A 70 -13.89 14.30 20.75
C THR A 70 -15.29 14.89 20.87
N ASN A 71 -16.33 14.16 20.46
CA ASN A 71 -17.73 14.59 20.63
C ASN A 71 -18.13 14.68 22.11
N ILE A 72 -17.74 13.69 22.93
CA ILE A 72 -17.99 13.70 24.38
C ILE A 72 -17.23 14.85 25.04
N LEU A 73 -15.97 15.05 24.68
CA LEU A 73 -15.16 16.14 25.23
C LEU A 73 -15.76 17.51 24.86
N LYS A 74 -16.25 17.67 23.62
CA LYS A 74 -16.88 18.89 23.14
C LYS A 74 -18.21 19.18 23.86
N SER A 75 -19.03 18.16 24.14
CA SER A 75 -20.27 18.34 24.91
C SER A 75 -19.96 18.79 26.34
N TRP A 76 -18.96 18.19 26.99
CA TRP A 76 -18.53 18.57 28.33
C TRP A 76 -17.98 20.00 28.46
N ILE A 77 -17.32 20.51 27.42
CA ILE A 77 -16.75 21.87 27.42
C ILE A 77 -17.79 22.92 27.04
N THR A 78 -18.76 22.58 26.17
CA THR A 78 -19.79 23.52 25.70
C THR A 78 -20.89 23.75 26.75
N GLU A 79 -21.04 22.85 27.71
CA GLU A 79 -22.04 22.91 28.78
C GLU A 79 -21.56 23.64 30.05
N ARG A 80 -20.39 24.29 29.98
CA ARG A 80 -19.80 25.10 31.06
C ARG A 80 -19.64 26.56 30.65
#